data_AF-A0A535CR87-F1
#
_entry.id   AF-A0A535CR87-F1
#
_cell.length_a   1.000
_cell.length_b   1.000
_cell.length_c   1.000
_cell.angle_alpha   90.00
_cell.angle_beta   90.00
_cell.angle_gamma   90.00
#
_symmetry.space_group_name_H-M   'P 1'
#
loop_
_entity.id
_entity.type
_entity.pdbx_description
1 polymer ?
#
loop_
_entity_poly.entity_id
_entity_poly.type
_entity_poly.pdbx_seq_one_letter_code
_entity_poly.pdbx_strand_id
1 'polypeptide(L)'
;MSPAITVAIAATYDETRLLAPRGPREVLRARLASPRFAHRWTMPLLLESLALGWQQPLRVVLCAEWEALSSALQLTDELGLERSTLFYELELLEPVGGPGDREGWGGFDVLRRWCRGQRP
;
A
#
# COMPACT_ATOMS: atom_id res chain seq x y z
N MET A 1 11.87 -15.97 13.94
CA MET A 1 10.77 -15.06 13.56
C MET A 1 10.57 -15.19 12.05
N SER A 2 9.36 -15.48 11.59
CA SER A 2 9.04 -15.37 10.16
C SER A 2 9.25 -13.93 9.70
N PRO A 3 9.76 -13.68 8.49
CA PRO A 3 9.90 -12.31 7.99
C PRO A 3 8.51 -11.66 7.91
N ALA A 4 8.40 -10.46 8.47
CA ALA A 4 7.19 -9.65 8.37
C ALA A 4 6.84 -9.42 6.90
N ILE A 5 5.58 -9.65 6.52
CA ILE A 5 5.12 -9.39 5.16
C ILE A 5 4.97 -7.88 5.00
N THR A 6 5.68 -7.30 4.04
CA THR A 6 5.51 -5.89 3.68
C THR A 6 4.61 -5.78 2.45
N VAL A 7 3.48 -5.10 2.57
CA VAL A 7 2.57 -4.78 1.48
C VAL A 7 2.90 -3.38 0.96
N ALA A 8 3.32 -3.28 -0.29
CA ALA A 8 3.49 -2.02 -0.98
C ALA A 8 2.23 -1.67 -1.77
N ILE A 9 1.75 -0.44 -1.59
CA ILE A 9 0.57 0.10 -2.25
C ILE A 9 0.97 1.36 -3.00
N ALA A 10 0.72 1.39 -4.31
CA ALA A 10 0.78 2.59 -5.13
C ALA A 10 -0.63 2.99 -5.54
N ALA A 11 -1.08 4.17 -5.14
CA ALA A 11 -2.40 4.69 -5.49
C ALA A 11 -2.27 5.86 -6.47
N THR A 12 -2.83 5.69 -7.66
CA THR A 12 -2.89 6.72 -8.70
C THR A 12 -4.34 7.04 -9.03
N TYR A 13 -4.58 8.06 -9.83
CA TYR A 13 -5.94 8.32 -10.29
C TYR A 13 -6.52 7.25 -11.20
N ASP A 14 -5.67 6.49 -11.90
CA ASP A 14 -6.10 5.46 -12.84
C ASP A 14 -6.32 4.10 -12.14
N GLU A 15 -5.49 3.79 -11.14
CA GLU A 15 -5.51 2.48 -10.47
C GLU A 15 -4.83 2.45 -9.10
N THR A 16 -5.09 1.38 -8.35
CA THR A 16 -4.33 0.99 -7.14
C THR A 16 -3.55 -0.29 -7.40
N ARG A 17 -2.23 -0.27 -7.21
CA ARG A 17 -1.37 -1.45 -7.34
C ARG A 17 -0.97 -1.95 -5.95
N LEU A 18 -0.98 -3.26 -5.76
CA LEU A 18 -0.56 -3.90 -4.51
C LEU A 18 0.46 -5.00 -4.77
N LEU A 19 1.51 -5.04 -3.95
CA LEU A 19 2.49 -6.11 -3.97
C LEU A 19 2.83 -6.53 -2.54
N ALA A 20 2.80 -7.83 -2.27
CA ALA A 20 3.29 -8.40 -1.03
C ALA A 20 4.23 -9.58 -1.33
N PRO A 21 5.56 -9.40 -1.22
CA PRO A 21 6.50 -10.50 -1.32
C PRO A 21 6.68 -11.23 0.02
N ARG A 22 6.98 -12.53 -0.05
CA ARG A 22 7.47 -13.35 1.07
C ARG A 22 8.66 -14.17 0.60
N GLY A 23 9.87 -13.71 0.93
CA GLY A 23 11.10 -14.28 0.37
C GLY A 23 11.11 -14.14 -1.16
N PRO A 24 11.34 -15.23 -1.93
CA PRO A 24 11.37 -15.17 -3.40
C PRO A 24 9.98 -15.19 -4.05
N ARG A 25 8.89 -15.37 -3.29
CA ARG A 25 7.53 -15.50 -3.83
C ARG A 25 6.74 -14.21 -3.66
N GLU A 26 5.88 -13.91 -4.63
CA GLU A 26 4.85 -12.88 -4.51
C GLU A 26 3.58 -13.57 -3.98
N VAL A 27 3.18 -13.23 -2.76
CA VAL A 27 1.95 -13.78 -2.14
C VAL A 27 0.71 -12.96 -2.48
N LEU A 28 0.92 -11.70 -2.90
CA LEU A 28 -0.10 -10.85 -3.49
C LEU A 28 0.53 -10.01 -4.59
N ARG A 29 -0.11 -9.98 -5.76
CA ARG A 29 0.16 -9.03 -6.83
C ARG A 29 -1.16 -8.68 -7.50
N ALA A 30 -1.58 -7.42 -7.39
CA ALA A 30 -2.88 -6.98 -7.85
C ALA A 30 -2.85 -5.59 -8.47
N ARG A 31 -3.75 -5.37 -9.44
CA ARG A 31 -4.15 -4.07 -9.96
C ARG A 31 -5.66 -3.94 -9.73
N LEU A 32 -6.05 -2.93 -8.97
CA LEU A 32 -7.43 -2.60 -8.65
C LEU A 32 -7.77 -1.26 -9.29
N ALA A 33 -9.06 -0.97 -9.43
CA ALA A 33 -9.52 0.34 -9.86
C ALA A 33 -9.02 1.46 -8.92
N SER A 34 -9.08 2.69 -9.42
CA SER A 34 -8.87 3.91 -8.63
C SER A 34 -9.65 3.89 -7.31
N PRO A 35 -9.06 4.34 -6.19
CA PRO A 35 -9.73 4.28 -4.89
C PRO A 35 -10.83 5.35 -4.73
N ARG A 36 -11.03 6.25 -5.72
CA ARG A 36 -12.01 7.35 -5.70
C ARG A 36 -13.43 6.93 -5.30
N PHE A 37 -13.83 5.70 -5.63
CA PHE A 37 -15.16 5.15 -5.32
C PHE A 37 -15.08 3.87 -4.49
N ALA A 38 -13.93 3.59 -3.88
CA ALA A 38 -13.79 2.43 -3.03
C ALA A 38 -14.68 2.57 -1.79
N HIS A 39 -15.31 1.47 -1.38
CA HIS A 39 -16.02 1.47 -0.11
C HIS A 39 -15.00 1.66 1.02
N ARG A 40 -15.37 2.37 2.09
CA ARG A 40 -14.45 2.74 3.17
C ARG A 40 -13.75 1.56 3.88
N TRP A 41 -14.27 0.35 3.71
CA TRP A 41 -13.75 -0.87 4.32
C TRP A 41 -12.91 -1.71 3.36
N THR A 42 -12.87 -1.40 2.07
CA THR A 42 -12.28 -2.27 1.05
C THR A 42 -10.80 -2.55 1.32
N MET A 43 -10.00 -1.51 1.53
CA MET A 43 -8.56 -1.68 1.75
C MET A 43 -8.24 -2.16 3.18
N PRO A 44 -8.86 -1.62 4.25
CA PRO A 44 -8.69 -2.16 5.59
C PRO A 44 -9.01 -3.66 5.68
N LEU A 45 -10.17 -4.10 5.18
CA LEU A 45 -10.55 -5.52 5.24
C LEU A 45 -9.62 -6.41 4.41
N LEU A 46 -9.11 -5.93 3.28
CA LEU A 46 -8.13 -6.68 2.47
C LEU A 46 -6.84 -6.92 3.28
N LEU A 47 -6.31 -5.87 3.90
CA LEU A 47 -5.08 -5.96 4.70
C LEU A 47 -5.28 -6.81 5.95
N GLU A 48 -6.38 -6.63 6.67
CA GLU A 48 -6.71 -7.44 7.85
C GLU A 48 -6.90 -8.92 7.48
N SER A 49 -7.61 -9.20 6.38
CA SER A 49 -7.77 -10.57 5.89
C SER A 49 -6.45 -11.21 5.50
N LEU A 50 -5.53 -10.44 4.90
CA LEU A 50 -4.20 -10.91 4.56
C LEU A 50 -3.34 -11.15 5.81
N ALA A 51 -3.41 -10.26 6.80
CA ALA A 51 -2.73 -10.42 8.09
C ALA A 51 -3.18 -11.69 8.82
N LEU A 52 -4.50 -11.89 8.90
CA LEU A 52 -5.13 -13.07 9.50
C LEU A 52 -4.79 -14.35 8.74
N GLY A 53 -4.85 -14.33 7.40
CA GLY A 53 -4.51 -15.47 6.56
C GLY A 53 -3.05 -15.93 6.71
N TRP A 54 -2.14 -15.01 6.99
CA TRP A 54 -0.73 -15.30 7.26
C TRP A 54 -0.40 -15.43 8.75
N GLN A 55 -1.37 -15.24 9.64
CA GLN A 55 -1.23 -15.30 11.09
C GLN A 55 -0.12 -14.38 11.62
N GLN A 56 0.05 -13.19 11.04
CA GLN A 56 1.00 -12.19 11.50
C GLN A 56 0.60 -10.77 11.07
N PRO A 57 0.94 -9.73 11.85
CA PRO A 57 0.78 -8.35 11.43
C PRO A 57 1.58 -8.04 10.14
N LEU A 58 1.07 -7.09 9.37
CA LEU A 58 1.69 -6.62 8.14
C LEU A 58 2.41 -5.29 8.36
N ARG A 59 3.51 -5.07 7.64
CA ARG A 59 3.99 -3.72 7.37
C ARG A 59 3.36 -3.24 6.08
N VAL A 60 2.83 -2.04 6.04
CA VAL A 60 2.20 -1.48 4.84
C VAL A 60 2.94 -0.19 4.48
N VAL A 61 3.41 -0.10 3.25
CA VAL A 61 3.99 1.13 2.70
C VAL A 61 3.07 1.64 1.60
N LEU A 62 2.57 2.86 1.79
CA LEU A 62 1.64 3.51 0.87
C LEU A 62 2.30 4.74 0.25
N CYS A 63 2.36 4.77 -1.06
CA CYS A 63 2.64 5.98 -1.81
C CYS A 63 1.37 6.31 -2.62
N ALA A 64 0.93 7.57 -2.57
CA ALA A 64 -0.24 8.01 -3.31
C ALA A 64 0.06 9.29 -4.11
N GLU A 65 -0.46 9.35 -5.34
CA GLU A 65 -0.27 10.49 -6.26
C GLU A 65 -0.75 11.80 -5.66
N TRP A 66 -1.77 11.71 -4.81
CA TRP A 66 -2.36 12.82 -4.11
C TRP A 66 -2.79 12.37 -2.72
N GLU A 67 -2.73 13.26 -1.74
CA GLU A 67 -3.19 13.01 -0.38
C GLU A 67 -4.64 12.50 -0.33
N ALA A 68 -5.51 13.04 -1.19
CA ALA A 68 -6.90 12.60 -1.31
C ALA A 68 -7.05 11.10 -1.64
N LEU A 69 -6.08 10.51 -2.34
CA LEU A 69 -6.08 9.08 -2.65
C LEU A 69 -5.66 8.23 -1.45
N SER A 70 -4.72 8.71 -0.62
CA SER A 70 -4.39 8.08 0.66
C SER A 70 -5.62 8.04 1.58
N SER A 71 -6.33 9.16 1.69
CA SER A 71 -7.56 9.24 2.47
C SER A 71 -8.68 8.37 1.88
N ALA A 72 -8.80 8.28 0.55
CA ALA A 72 -9.80 7.42 -0.10
C ALA A 72 -9.59 5.92 0.18
N LEU A 73 -8.34 5.50 0.44
CA LEU A 73 -8.04 4.13 0.86
C LEU A 73 -8.40 3.85 2.33
N GLN A 74 -8.73 4.87 3.11
CA GLN A 74 -9.11 4.76 4.54
C GLN A 74 -8.04 4.07 5.38
N LEU A 75 -6.78 4.21 4.96
CA LEU A 75 -5.61 3.71 5.70
C LEU A 75 -5.00 4.79 6.59
N THR A 76 -5.38 6.06 6.41
CA THR A 76 -5.00 7.16 7.29
C THR A 76 -6.11 7.43 8.33
N ASP A 77 -5.78 8.17 9.38
CA ASP A 77 -6.78 8.71 10.31
C ASP A 77 -7.50 9.93 9.74
N GLU A 78 -8.36 10.56 10.54
CA GLU A 78 -9.14 11.74 10.15
C GLU A 78 -8.26 12.99 9.91
N LEU A 79 -7.00 12.97 10.33
CA LEU A 79 -6.00 14.02 10.13
C LEU A 79 -5.03 13.70 8.99
N GLY A 80 -5.24 12.59 8.26
CA GLY A 80 -4.35 12.16 7.19
C GLY A 80 -3.07 11.48 7.68
N LEU A 81 -2.96 11.17 8.98
CA LEU A 81 -1.79 10.52 9.58
C LEU A 81 -1.85 9.00 9.47
N GLU A 82 -0.70 8.36 9.61
CA GLU A 82 -0.54 6.90 9.55
C GLU A 82 -1.43 6.19 10.59
N ARG A 83 -2.29 5.27 10.13
CA ARG A 83 -3.03 4.39 11.03
C ARG A 83 -2.22 3.14 11.35
N SER A 84 -2.07 2.86 12.64
CA SER A 84 -1.61 1.56 13.13
C SER A 84 -2.78 0.79 13.76
N THR A 85 -2.89 -0.48 13.43
CA THR A 85 -3.88 -1.41 13.97
C THR A 85 -3.19 -2.66 14.50
N LEU A 86 -3.94 -3.55 15.15
CA LEU A 86 -3.43 -4.87 15.54
C LEU A 86 -2.96 -5.72 14.34
N PHE A 87 -3.43 -5.41 13.12
CA PHE A 87 -3.20 -6.21 11.92
C PHE A 87 -2.14 -5.63 11.00
N TYR A 88 -1.90 -4.32 11.05
CA TYR A 88 -0.90 -3.68 10.22
C TYR A 88 -0.43 -2.34 10.77
N GLU A 89 0.82 -2.01 10.43
CA GLU A 89 1.41 -0.69 10.61
C GLU A 89 1.59 -0.02 9.25
N LEU A 90 1.10 1.21 9.10
CA LEU A 90 1.23 1.99 7.87
C LEU A 90 2.44 2.92 7.94
N GLU A 91 3.20 2.98 6.85
CA GLU A 91 4.19 4.02 6.55
C GLU A 91 3.78 4.73 5.25
N LEU A 92 3.68 6.05 5.29
CA LEU A 92 3.41 6.91 4.13
C LEU A 92 4.74 7.28 3.46
N LEU A 93 4.80 7.09 2.15
CA LEU A 93 5.92 7.47 1.32
C LEU A 93 5.58 8.73 0.54
N GLU A 94 6.50 9.70 0.55
CA GLU A 94 6.39 10.86 -0.32
C GLU A 94 6.51 10.43 -1.79
N PRO A 95 5.68 11.00 -2.67
CA PRO A 95 5.76 10.71 -4.09
C PRO A 95 7.02 11.32 -4.70
N VAL A 96 7.73 10.55 -5.53
CA VAL A 96 8.86 11.06 -6.31
C VAL A 96 8.34 11.56 -7.65
N GLY A 97 8.45 12.87 -7.85
CA GLY A 97 7.90 13.58 -8.99
C GLY A 97 6.70 14.46 -8.61
N GLY A 98 6.49 15.53 -9.37
CA GLY A 98 5.33 16.41 -9.18
C GLY A 98 4.02 15.70 -9.52
N PRO A 99 2.87 16.26 -9.11
CA PRO A 99 1.57 15.74 -9.51
C PRO A 99 1.48 15.60 -11.05
N GLY A 100 1.27 14.38 -11.53
CA GLY A 100 1.23 14.05 -12.96
C GLY A 100 2.47 13.37 -13.55
N ASP A 101 3.53 13.14 -12.77
CA ASP A 101 4.69 12.36 -13.21
C ASP A 101 4.37 10.85 -13.26
N ARG A 102 3.77 10.42 -14.37
CA ARG A 102 3.34 9.03 -14.60
C ARG A 102 4.49 8.01 -14.55
N GLU A 103 5.73 8.43 -14.82
CA GLU A 103 6.90 7.54 -14.83
C GLU A 103 7.37 7.23 -13.40
N GLY A 104 7.24 8.17 -12.46
CA GLY A 104 7.56 7.99 -11.04
C GLY A 104 6.67 6.98 -10.30
N TRP A 105 5.43 6.76 -10.78
CA TRP A 105 4.47 5.85 -10.15
C TRP A 105 4.70 4.37 -10.42
N GLY A 106 5.64 4.02 -11.30
CA GLY A 106 6.38 2.75 -11.31
C GLY A 106 5.60 1.43 -11.47
N GLY A 107 6.15 0.49 -12.24
CA GLY A 107 5.68 -0.89 -12.27
C GLY A 107 5.87 -1.63 -10.93
N PHE A 108 5.49 -2.91 -10.88
CA PHE A 108 5.68 -3.75 -9.68
C PHE A 108 7.13 -3.85 -9.18
N ASP A 109 8.11 -3.55 -10.03
CA ASP A 109 9.51 -3.48 -9.63
C ASP A 109 9.79 -2.35 -8.63
N VAL A 110 9.07 -1.23 -8.76
CA VAL A 110 9.15 -0.11 -7.81
C VAL A 110 8.54 -0.50 -6.47
N LEU A 111 7.35 -1.10 -6.47
CA LEU A 111 6.74 -1.64 -5.25
C LEU A 111 7.64 -2.66 -4.56
N ARG A 112 8.37 -3.48 -5.33
CA ARG A 112 9.33 -4.45 -4.77
C ARG A 112 10.52 -3.76 -4.09
N ARG A 113 10.96 -2.59 -4.58
CA ARG A 113 11.97 -1.76 -3.91
C ARG A 113 11.45 -1.23 -2.57
N TRP A 114 10.21 -0.72 -2.54
CA TRP A 114 9.58 -0.25 -1.31
C TRP A 114 9.47 -1.36 -0.26
N CYS A 115 9.09 -2.58 -0.65
CA CYS A 115 9.08 -3.73 0.25
C CYS A 115 10.45 -4.07 0.84
N ARG A 116 11.56 -3.68 0.18
CA ARG A 116 12.94 -3.85 0.67
C ARG A 116 13.44 -2.66 1.49
N GLY A 117 12.60 -1.66 1.75
CA GLY A 117 12.95 -0.43 2.45
C GLY A 117 13.70 0.60 1.59
N GLN A 118 13.79 0.36 0.27
CA GLN A 118 14.33 1.35 -0.66
C GLN A 118 13.20 2.31 -1.00
N ARG A 119 13.23 3.49 -0.36
CA ARG A 119 12.26 4.56 -0.57
C ARG A 119 12.30 5.05 -2.03
N PRO A 120 11.18 5.57 -2.57
CA PRO A 120 11.14 6.10 -3.92
C PRO A 120 12.23 7.16 -4.12
#